data_AF-A0AAJ0G6K6-F1
#
_entry.id   AF-A0AAJ0G6K6-F1
#
_cell.length_a   1.000
_cell.length_b   1.000
_cell.length_c   1.000
_cell.angle_alpha   90.00
_cell.angle_beta   90.00
_cell.angle_gamma   90.00
#
_symmetry.space_group_name_H-M   'P 1'
#
loop_
_entity.id
_entity.type
_entity.pdbx_description
1 polymer ?
#
loop_
_entity_poly.entity_id
_entity_poly.type
_entity_poly.pdbx_seq_one_letter_code
_entity_poly.pdbx_strand_id
1 'polypeptide(L)'
;MTTIHISIIVYKGSPLDYSQYRHTALWLRFADGSPPLLVHVVGPSGGFEFESRESSKPWESQRYANIVDVGALTVAATSAQTVRALRSVPINNRDRESDCQKWVEDALKRFKNAGHLSTESYDKGVDGMVDAIAEAEDAEE
;
A
#
# COMPACT_ATOMS: atom_id res chain seq x y z
N MET A 1 17.96 -13.85 0.68
CA MET A 1 17.51 -12.45 0.60
C MET A 1 17.32 -12.12 -0.87
N THR A 2 16.39 -11.24 -1.20
CA THR A 2 16.03 -10.93 -2.59
C THR A 2 15.70 -9.45 -2.75
N THR A 3 15.80 -8.96 -3.98
CA THR A 3 15.30 -7.63 -4.34
C THR A 3 13.77 -7.65 -4.30
N ILE A 4 13.20 -6.61 -3.71
CA ILE A 4 11.76 -6.50 -3.48
C ILE A 4 11.26 -5.30 -4.25
N HIS A 5 10.29 -5.53 -5.13
CA HIS A 5 9.62 -4.50 -5.89
C HIS A 5 8.28 -4.17 -5.24
N ILE A 6 8.02 -2.88 -5.05
CA ILE A 6 6.83 -2.37 -4.38
C ILE A 6 5.96 -1.65 -5.42
N SER A 7 4.67 -1.97 -5.39
CA SER A 7 3.64 -1.23 -6.11
C SER A 7 2.47 -0.96 -5.15
N ILE A 8 1.74 0.13 -5.35
CA ILE A 8 0.53 0.43 -4.59
C ILE A 8 -0.66 0.01 -5.46
N ILE A 9 -1.58 -0.76 -4.89
CA ILE A 9 -2.84 -1.11 -5.54
C ILE A 9 -3.91 -0.21 -4.94
N VAL A 10 -4.66 0.47 -5.81
CA VAL A 10 -5.82 1.27 -5.43
C VAL A 10 -7.08 0.52 -5.83
N TYR A 11 -7.99 0.36 -4.88
CA TYR A 11 -9.30 -0.23 -5.08
C TYR A 11 -10.39 0.83 -4.89
N LYS A 12 -11.44 0.74 -5.71
CA LYS A 12 -12.65 1.55 -5.62
C LYS A 12 -13.31 1.42 -4.26
N GLY A 13 -13.88 2.53 -3.79
CA GLY A 13 -14.75 2.56 -2.64
C GLY A 13 -16.02 1.74 -2.85
N SER A 14 -16.66 1.32 -1.75
CA SER A 14 -17.90 0.56 -1.79
C SER A 14 -18.78 0.95 -0.59
N PRO A 15 -20.06 1.26 -0.78
CA PRO A 15 -20.84 1.18 -2.04
C PRO A 15 -20.61 2.35 -3.02
N LEU A 16 -20.01 3.46 -2.57
CA LEU A 16 -19.73 4.64 -3.38
C LEU A 16 -18.21 4.78 -3.58
N ASP A 17 -17.78 5.12 -4.79
CA ASP A 17 -16.36 5.28 -5.14
C ASP A 17 -15.88 6.72 -4.90
N TYR A 18 -15.85 7.14 -3.64
CA TYR A 18 -15.26 8.42 -3.22
C TYR A 18 -13.81 8.25 -2.80
N SER A 19 -13.00 9.30 -2.97
CA SER A 19 -11.57 9.33 -2.62
C SER A 19 -11.28 8.78 -1.22
N GLN A 20 -12.06 9.21 -0.22
CA GLN A 20 -11.93 8.77 1.18
C GLN A 20 -12.32 7.30 1.43
N TYR A 21 -13.04 6.67 0.49
CA TYR A 21 -13.45 5.28 0.58
C TYR A 21 -12.60 4.34 -0.28
N ARG A 22 -11.72 4.89 -1.12
CA ARG A 22 -10.77 4.08 -1.89
C ARG A 22 -9.79 3.38 -0.96
N HIS A 23 -9.64 2.08 -1.18
CA HIS A 23 -8.77 1.23 -0.38
C HIS A 23 -7.41 1.06 -1.02
N THR A 24 -6.33 1.25 -0.27
CA THR A 24 -4.97 1.11 -0.78
C THR A 24 -4.24 -0.06 -0.13
N ALA A 25 -3.45 -0.76 -0.94
CA ALA A 25 -2.62 -1.88 -0.51
C ALA A 25 -1.22 -1.80 -1.11
N LEU A 26 -0.24 -2.38 -0.45
CA LEU A 26 1.09 -2.61 -0.99
C LEU A 26 1.16 -4.00 -1.63
N TRP A 27 1.63 -4.05 -2.87
CA TRP A 27 1.94 -5.30 -3.55
C TRP A 27 3.45 -5.48 -3.63
N LEU A 28 3.93 -6.55 -3.02
CA LEU A 28 5.34 -6.91 -2.91
C LEU A 28 5.66 -8.05 -3.89
N ARG A 29 6.58 -7.80 -4.81
CA ARG A 29 7.13 -8.81 -5.72
C ARG A 29 8.57 -9.13 -5.34
N PHE A 30 8.90 -10.41 -5.34
CA PHE A 30 10.21 -10.90 -4.92
C PHE A 30 10.99 -11.43 -6.13
N ALA A 31 12.21 -10.95 -6.34
CA ALA A 31 13.02 -11.36 -7.49
C ALA A 31 13.48 -12.83 -7.45
N ASP A 32 13.32 -13.51 -6.31
CA ASP A 32 13.67 -14.94 -6.17
C ASP A 32 12.56 -15.90 -6.60
N GLY A 33 11.41 -15.37 -7.04
CA GLY A 33 10.26 -16.16 -7.46
C GLY A 33 9.34 -16.58 -6.31
N SER A 34 9.63 -16.18 -5.07
CA SER A 34 8.67 -16.27 -3.96
C SER A 34 7.32 -15.67 -4.35
N PRO A 35 6.20 -16.24 -3.85
CA PRO A 35 4.86 -15.75 -4.18
C PRO A 35 4.72 -14.28 -3.77
N PRO A 36 4.17 -13.43 -4.64
CA PRO A 36 3.97 -12.03 -4.34
C PRO A 36 2.93 -11.86 -3.22
N LEU A 37 3.13 -10.85 -2.39
CA LEU A 37 2.28 -10.59 -1.23
C LEU A 37 1.53 -9.29 -1.43
N LEU A 38 0.23 -9.31 -1.13
CA LEU A 38 -0.57 -8.13 -0.93
C LEU A 38 -0.62 -7.86 0.57
N VAL A 39 -0.24 -6.65 0.97
CA VAL A 39 -0.14 -6.21 2.36
C VAL A 39 -0.91 -4.92 2.53
N HIS A 40 -1.81 -4.87 3.50
CA HIS A 40 -2.67 -3.71 3.73
C HIS A 40 -3.19 -3.68 5.17
N VAL A 41 -3.88 -2.61 5.51
CA VAL A 41 -4.67 -2.54 6.74
C VAL A 41 -6.15 -2.61 6.40
N VAL A 42 -6.89 -3.47 7.08
CA VAL A 42 -8.31 -3.73 6.82
C VAL A 42 -9.10 -3.57 8.11
N GLY A 43 -10.38 -3.23 8.00
CA GLY A 43 -11.25 -3.02 9.14
C GLY A 43 -11.99 -1.68 9.06
N PRO A 44 -12.96 -1.46 9.96
CA PRO A 44 -13.66 -0.18 10.06
C PRO A 44 -12.76 0.90 10.65
N SER A 45 -13.12 2.17 10.44
CA SER A 45 -12.45 3.30 11.08
C SER A 45 -12.38 3.11 12.61
N GLY A 46 -11.17 3.19 13.16
CA GLY A 46 -10.91 2.94 14.58
C GLY A 46 -10.70 1.46 14.96
N GLY A 47 -10.72 0.56 14.00
CA GLY A 47 -10.51 -0.88 14.17
C GLY A 47 -9.70 -1.52 13.04
N PHE A 48 -8.76 -0.77 12.44
CA PHE A 48 -7.87 -1.28 11.41
C PHE A 48 -6.88 -2.30 11.97
N GLU A 49 -6.69 -3.38 11.23
CA GLU A 49 -5.77 -4.48 11.51
C GLU A 49 -4.86 -4.71 10.31
N PHE A 50 -3.61 -5.10 10.59
CA PHE A 50 -2.66 -5.46 9.55
C PHE A 50 -3.01 -6.84 8.96
N GLU A 51 -3.17 -6.92 7.64
CA GLU A 51 -3.34 -8.17 6.91
C GLU A 51 -2.26 -8.30 5.82
N SER A 52 -1.75 -9.52 5.65
CA SER A 52 -0.85 -9.89 4.56
C SER A 52 -1.28 -11.22 3.99
N ARG A 53 -1.45 -11.29 2.67
CA ARG A 53 -1.86 -12.51 1.97
C ARG A 53 -1.14 -12.66 0.64
N GLU A 54 -1.00 -13.89 0.16
CA GLU A 54 -0.48 -14.16 -1.17
C GLU A 54 -1.46 -13.65 -2.23
N SER A 55 -0.96 -12.91 -3.23
CA SER A 55 -1.77 -12.44 -4.34
C SER A 55 -0.93 -12.22 -5.58
N SER A 56 -1.07 -13.13 -6.55
CA SER A 56 -0.37 -13.05 -7.83
C SER A 56 -0.97 -12.03 -8.79
N LYS A 57 -2.25 -11.69 -8.60
CA LYS A 57 -3.03 -10.84 -9.52
C LYS A 57 -3.99 -9.93 -8.74
N PRO A 58 -3.49 -8.93 -8.00
CA PRO A 58 -4.34 -8.02 -7.22
C PRO A 58 -5.33 -7.20 -8.06
N TRP A 59 -5.12 -7.10 -9.37
CA TRP A 59 -5.99 -6.41 -10.33
C TRP A 59 -7.20 -7.23 -10.81
N GLU A 60 -7.27 -8.54 -10.53
CA GLU A 60 -8.47 -9.34 -10.89
C GLU A 60 -9.67 -9.05 -9.98
N SER A 61 -9.49 -8.24 -8.93
CA SER A 61 -10.59 -7.73 -8.12
C SER A 61 -11.50 -6.84 -8.96
N GLN A 62 -12.82 -7.04 -8.87
CA GLN A 62 -13.81 -6.17 -9.50
C GLN A 62 -13.72 -4.70 -9.03
N ARG A 63 -13.09 -4.46 -7.88
CA ARG A 63 -12.87 -3.11 -7.34
C ARG A 63 -11.52 -2.54 -7.75
N TYR A 64 -10.73 -3.21 -8.58
CA TYR A 64 -9.45 -2.65 -9.01
C TYR A 64 -9.67 -1.30 -9.71
N ALA A 65 -8.97 -0.27 -9.25
CA ALA A 65 -8.99 1.06 -9.85
C ALA A 65 -7.67 1.32 -10.59
N ASN A 66 -6.54 1.20 -9.89
CA ASN A 66 -5.24 1.56 -10.43
C ASN A 66 -4.07 0.80 -9.75
N ILE A 67 -2.90 0.80 -10.39
CA ILE A 67 -1.63 0.31 -9.86
C ILE A 67 -0.55 1.37 -10.05
N VAL A 68 0.09 1.76 -8.94
CA VAL A 68 1.16 2.74 -8.93
C VAL A 68 2.48 2.04 -8.71
N ASP A 69 3.41 2.21 -9.63
CA ASP A 69 4.75 1.67 -9.51
C ASP A 69 5.64 2.56 -8.62
N VAL A 70 6.01 2.06 -7.45
CA VAL A 70 6.89 2.77 -6.50
C VAL A 70 8.36 2.53 -6.85
N GLY A 71 8.72 1.27 -7.12
CA GLY A 71 10.08 0.85 -7.45
C GLY A 71 10.61 -0.25 -6.54
N ALA A 72 11.93 -0.47 -6.57
CA ALA A 72 12.59 -1.51 -5.81
C ALA A 72 13.18 -0.99 -4.49
N LEU A 73 13.18 -1.84 -3.46
CA LEU A 73 14.00 -1.60 -2.28
C LEU A 73 15.49 -1.69 -2.63
N THR A 74 16.28 -0.76 -2.09
CA THR A 74 17.73 -0.67 -2.29
C THR A 74 18.49 -1.78 -1.56
N VAL A 75 17.89 -2.36 -0.52
CA VAL A 75 18.47 -3.42 0.31
C VAL A 75 17.70 -4.72 0.09
N ALA A 76 18.43 -5.81 -0.17
CA ALA A 76 17.84 -7.13 -0.28
C ALA A 76 17.33 -7.61 1.09
N ALA A 77 16.09 -8.12 1.13
CA ALA A 77 15.49 -8.64 2.35
C ALA A 77 14.76 -9.96 2.08
N THR A 78 14.27 -10.64 3.12
CA THR A 78 13.33 -11.76 2.96
C THR A 78 11.90 -11.23 3.02
N SER A 79 10.96 -12.00 2.47
CA SER A 79 9.52 -11.72 2.60
C SER A 79 9.12 -11.53 4.06
N ALA A 80 9.52 -12.44 4.94
CA ALA A 80 9.26 -12.36 6.38
C ALA A 80 9.83 -11.08 7.04
N GLN A 81 11.04 -10.66 6.69
CA GLN A 81 11.63 -9.42 7.22
C GLN A 81 10.84 -8.19 6.78
N THR A 82 10.43 -8.17 5.52
CA THR A 82 9.69 -7.05 4.93
C THR A 82 8.29 -6.94 5.51
N VAL A 83 7.57 -8.06 5.61
CA VAL A 83 6.26 -8.12 6.26
C VAL A 83 6.36 -7.71 7.73
N ARG A 84 7.40 -8.15 8.46
CA ARG A 84 7.62 -7.73 9.85
C ARG A 84 7.87 -6.22 9.97
N ALA A 85 8.62 -5.64 9.03
CA ALA A 85 8.85 -4.19 8.98
C ALA A 85 7.55 -3.42 8.74
N LEU A 86 6.72 -3.89 7.80
CA LEU A 86 5.40 -3.32 7.49
C LEU A 86 4.41 -3.46 8.66
N ARG A 87 4.37 -4.63 9.31
CA ARG A 87 3.53 -4.86 10.50
C ARG A 87 3.91 -3.98 11.70
N SER A 88 5.15 -3.48 11.72
CA SER A 88 5.62 -2.58 12.79
C SER A 88 5.31 -1.10 12.50
N VAL A 89 4.68 -0.79 11.37
CA VAL A 89 4.15 0.55 11.07
C VAL A 89 2.94 0.78 11.97
N PRO A 90 2.91 1.87 12.76
CA PRO A 90 1.82 2.14 13.67
C PRO A 90 0.50 2.34 12.90
N ILE A 91 -0.57 1.72 13.39
CA ILE A 91 -1.94 1.92 12.90
C ILE A 91 -2.64 2.79 13.93
N ASN A 92 -3.03 4.01 13.55
CA ASN A 92 -3.62 4.95 14.49
C ASN A 92 -5.16 4.78 14.57
N ASN A 93 -5.61 3.74 15.26
CA ASN A 93 -7.03 3.47 15.48
C ASN A 93 -7.74 4.49 16.40
N ARG A 94 -7.06 5.53 16.89
CA ARG A 94 -7.69 6.60 17.66
C ARG A 94 -8.12 7.77 16.80
N ASP A 95 -7.55 7.86 15.60
CA ASP A 95 -7.80 8.93 14.66
C ASP A 95 -8.82 8.45 13.65
N ARG A 96 -9.94 9.19 13.53
CA ARG A 96 -11.03 8.82 12.62
C ARG A 96 -10.68 9.05 11.15
N GLU A 97 -9.61 9.81 10.90
CA GLU A 97 -9.08 10.14 9.58
C GLU A 97 -7.89 9.23 9.23
N SER A 98 -7.47 8.34 10.15
CA SER A 98 -6.44 7.35 9.88
C SER A 98 -7.00 6.25 9.01
N ASP A 99 -6.77 6.35 7.71
CA ASP A 99 -7.18 5.34 6.73
C ASP A 99 -6.02 4.52 6.17
N CYS A 100 -6.36 3.50 5.40
CA CYS A 100 -5.41 2.63 4.69
C CYS A 100 -4.37 3.40 3.85
N GLN A 101 -4.76 4.57 3.33
CA GLN A 101 -3.92 5.47 2.53
C GLN A 101 -2.76 6.03 3.35
N LYS A 102 -3.07 6.51 4.57
CA LYS A 102 -2.08 7.02 5.52
C LYS A 102 -1.09 5.95 5.94
N TRP A 103 -1.59 4.73 6.18
CA TRP A 103 -0.72 3.60 6.52
C TRP A 103 0.26 3.25 5.39
N VAL A 104 -0.18 3.27 4.13
CA VAL A 104 0.68 3.07 2.95
C VAL A 104 1.77 4.16 2.89
N GLU A 105 1.40 5.42 3.06
CA GLU A 105 2.35 6.53 3.09
C GLU A 105 3.40 6.34 4.21
N ASP A 106 2.96 6.03 5.43
CA ASP A 106 3.86 5.82 6.58
C ASP A 106 4.77 4.60 6.40
N ALA A 107 4.27 3.54 5.75
CA ALA A 107 5.07 2.38 5.39
C ALA A 107 6.20 2.73 4.40
N LEU A 108 5.88 3.46 3.34
CA LEU A 108 6.88 3.91 2.36
C LEU A 108 7.87 4.90 3.00
N LYS A 109 7.38 5.81 3.83
CA LYS A 109 8.20 6.78 4.58
C LYS A 109 9.18 6.09 5.51
N ARG A 110 8.76 4.99 6.13
CA ARG A 110 9.64 4.16 6.97
C ARG A 110 10.77 3.53 6.16
N PHE A 111 10.48 2.99 4.98
CA PHE A 111 11.53 2.45 4.11
C PHE A 111 12.48 3.55 3.62
N LYS A 112 11.97 4.73 3.27
CA LYS A 112 12.79 5.90 2.92
C LYS A 112 13.72 6.29 4.07
N ASN A 113 13.18 6.46 5.27
CA ASN A 113 13.96 6.87 6.45
C ASN A 113 15.01 5.84 6.87
N ALA A 114 14.76 4.55 6.61
CA ALA A 114 15.72 3.47 6.80
C ALA A 114 16.79 3.40 5.68
N GLY A 115 16.69 4.22 4.63
CA GLY A 115 17.56 4.17 3.46
C GLY A 115 17.28 2.99 2.53
N HIS A 116 16.16 2.29 2.72
CA HIS A 116 15.75 1.13 1.92
C HIS A 116 14.98 1.53 0.65
N LEU A 117 14.50 2.77 0.57
CA LEU A 117 13.79 3.31 -0.59
C LEU A 117 14.36 4.68 -0.91
N SER A 118 14.63 4.96 -2.18
CA SER A 118 15.09 6.27 -2.63
C SER A 118 14.01 7.34 -2.41
N THR A 119 14.41 8.58 -2.17
CA THR A 119 13.49 9.73 -2.10
C THR A 119 12.62 9.80 -3.35
N GLU A 120 13.21 9.69 -4.54
CA GLU A 120 12.46 9.71 -5.81
C GLU A 120 11.39 8.62 -5.90
N SER A 121 11.69 7.39 -5.48
CA SER A 121 10.73 6.28 -5.46
C SER A 121 9.61 6.51 -4.44
N TYR A 122 9.93 7.07 -3.27
CA TYR A 122 8.93 7.46 -2.28
C TYR A 122 7.99 8.54 -2.84
N ASP A 123 8.54 9.62 -3.37
CA ASP A 123 7.76 10.75 -3.87
C ASP A 123 6.90 10.32 -5.07
N LYS A 124 7.46 9.57 -6.03
CA LYS A 124 6.70 8.95 -7.13
C LYS A 124 5.55 8.06 -6.64
N GLY A 125 5.81 7.24 -5.62
CA GLY A 125 4.81 6.32 -5.07
C GLY A 125 3.66 7.05 -4.39
N VAL A 126 3.98 8.04 -3.54
CA VAL A 126 2.97 8.81 -2.80
C VAL A 126 2.18 9.71 -3.75
N ASP A 127 2.85 10.43 -4.65
CA ASP A 127 2.20 11.30 -5.65
C ASP A 127 1.27 10.50 -6.56
N GLY A 128 1.76 9.39 -7.11
CA GLY A 128 0.93 8.53 -7.95
C GLY A 128 -0.24 7.88 -7.19
N MET A 129 -0.09 7.61 -5.89
CA MET A 129 -1.21 7.15 -5.06
C MET A 129 -2.25 8.24 -4.89
N VAL A 130 -1.84 9.48 -4.62
CA VAL A 130 -2.75 10.63 -4.48
C VAL A 130 -3.51 10.88 -5.78
N ASP A 131 -2.82 10.89 -6.92
CA ASP A 131 -3.43 11.03 -8.25
C ASP A 131 -4.45 9.90 -8.51
N ALA A 132 -4.04 8.65 -8.29
CA ALA A 132 -4.92 7.49 -8.45
C ALA A 132 -6.09 7.47 -7.46
N ILE A 133 -6.02 8.16 -6.32
CA ILE A 133 -7.16 8.34 -5.41
C ILE A 133 -8.07 9.47 -5.92
N ALA A 134 -7.49 10.56 -6.41
CA ALA A 134 -8.21 11.73 -6.94
C ALA A 134 -9.01 11.42 -8.21
N GLU A 135 -8.66 10.37 -8.97
CA GLU A 135 -9.50 9.82 -10.06
C GLU A 135 -10.82 9.17 -9.57
N ALA A 136 -11.19 9.34 -8.30
CA ALA A 136 -12.48 8.92 -7.77
C ALA A 136 -13.62 9.76 -8.33
N GLU A 137 -14.84 9.21 -8.26
CA GLU A 137 -16.01 10.05 -8.46
C GLU A 137 -16.03 11.05 -7.29
N ASP A 138 -16.07 12.35 -7.60
CA ASP A 138 -16.34 13.35 -6.57
C ASP A 138 -17.69 13.00 -5.95
N ALA A 139 -17.77 13.07 -4.61
CA ALA A 139 -19.06 13.10 -3.96
C ALA A 139 -19.74 14.40 -4.36
N GLU A 140 -20.55 14.36 -5.43
CA GLU A 140 -21.42 15.47 -5.79
C GLU A 140 -22.24 15.85 -4.53
N GLU A 141 -22.08 17.10 -4.09
CA GLU A 141 -22.71 17.68 -2.89
C GLU A 141 -24.25 17.63 -2.92
#